data_AF-A0A2S2PZF5-F1
#
_entry.id   AF-A0A2S2PZF5-F1
#
_cell.length_a   1.000
_cell.length_b   1.000
_cell.length_c   1.000
_cell.angle_alpha   90.00
_cell.angle_beta   90.00
_cell.angle_gamma   90.00
#
_symmetry.space_group_name_H-M   'P 1'
#
loop_
_entity.id
_entity.type
_entity.pdbx_description
1 polymer ?
#
loop_
_entity_poly.entity_id
_entity_poly.type
_entity_poly.pdbx_seq_one_letter_code
_entity_poly.pdbx_strand_id
1 'polypeptide(L)'
;MWVHSHVGIPGNEKADTTAYETTSSPSFIKINTLTSSETFNIIHHKMMEECQTFYLNLPLSNKLRNVKLFLKKLKYPPNTKRRKEVKIERVKIGHSHLTHV
;
A
#
# COMPACT_ATOMS: atom_id res chain seq x y z
N MET A 1 1.97 -33.91 18.43
CA MET A 1 2.25 -35.33 18.18
C MET A 1 2.42 -35.49 16.68
N TRP A 2 3.58 -35.93 16.20
CA TRP A 2 3.79 -36.20 14.77
C TRP A 2 3.55 -37.69 14.50
N VAL A 3 2.71 -38.01 13.53
CA VAL A 3 2.41 -39.38 13.12
C VAL A 3 3.05 -39.59 11.75
N HIS A 4 3.97 -40.54 11.65
CA HIS A 4 4.62 -40.90 10.39
C HIS A 4 3.74 -41.93 9.65
N SER A 5 3.72 -41.85 8.31
CA SER A 5 2.89 -42.61 7.35
C SER A 5 1.54 -41.97 6.99
N HIS A 6 1.26 -41.93 5.68
CA HIS A 6 -0.02 -41.53 5.08
C HIS A 6 -0.85 -42.75 4.63
N VAL A 7 -0.29 -43.97 4.74
CA VAL A 7 -0.92 -45.22 4.30
C VAL A 7 -1.01 -46.19 5.46
N GLY A 8 -2.15 -46.89 5.57
CA GLY A 8 -2.42 -47.90 6.58
C GLY A 8 -2.88 -47.34 7.93
N ILE A 9 -3.07 -46.02 8.03
CA ILE A 9 -3.61 -45.36 9.23
C ILE A 9 -4.99 -44.78 8.86
N PRO A 10 -6.11 -45.41 9.27
CA PRO A 10 -7.45 -45.01 8.83
C PRO A 10 -7.79 -43.54 9.10
N GLY A 11 -7.26 -42.95 10.18
CA GLY A 11 -7.44 -41.54 10.48
C GLY A 11 -6.76 -40.59 9.49
N ASN A 12 -5.55 -40.95 9.05
CA ASN A 12 -4.78 -40.15 8.08
C ASN A 12 -5.39 -40.29 6.68
N GLU A 13 -5.72 -41.53 6.28
CA GLU A 13 -6.38 -41.79 4.99
C GLU A 13 -7.71 -41.04 4.86
N LYS A 14 -8.50 -40.98 5.94
CA LYS A 14 -9.75 -40.21 5.98
C LYS A 14 -9.50 -38.71 5.85
N ALA A 15 -8.47 -38.18 6.51
CA ALA A 15 -8.10 -36.78 6.41
C ALA A 15 -7.64 -36.43 4.97
N ASP A 16 -6.79 -37.26 4.38
CA ASP A 16 -6.27 -37.08 3.02
C ASP A 16 -7.41 -37.15 1.98
N THR A 17 -8.31 -38.12 2.13
CA THR A 17 -9.49 -38.27 1.23
C THR A 17 -10.38 -37.03 1.32
N THR A 18 -10.66 -36.55 2.54
CA THR A 18 -11.50 -35.36 2.74
C THR A 18 -10.85 -34.11 2.14
N ALA A 19 -9.52 -33.96 2.27
CA ALA A 19 -8.79 -32.85 1.68
C ALA A 19 -8.81 -32.89 0.13
N TYR A 20 -8.65 -34.08 -0.45
CA TYR A 20 -8.72 -34.29 -1.90
C TYR A 20 -10.11 -33.98 -2.45
N GLU A 21 -11.18 -34.49 -1.81
CA GLU A 21 -12.56 -34.25 -2.20
C GLU A 21 -12.92 -32.76 -2.11
N THR A 22 -12.46 -32.08 -1.05
CA THR A 22 -12.70 -30.64 -0.85
C THR A 22 -12.02 -29.81 -1.94
N THR A 23 -10.79 -30.16 -2.33
CA THR A 23 -10.03 -29.43 -3.36
C THR A 23 -10.56 -29.71 -4.78
N SER A 24 -11.10 -30.90 -5.01
CA SER A 24 -11.66 -31.32 -6.30
C SER A 24 -13.13 -30.92 -6.48
N SER A 25 -13.77 -30.37 -5.46
CA SER A 25 -15.17 -30.01 -5.50
C SER A 25 -15.44 -28.85 -6.48
N PRO A 26 -16.47 -28.95 -7.35
CA PRO A 26 -16.93 -27.84 -8.19
C PRO A 26 -17.42 -26.63 -7.37
N SER A 27 -17.79 -26.84 -6.11
CA SER A 27 -18.21 -25.78 -5.17
C SER A 27 -17.05 -25.16 -4.40
N PHE A 28 -15.80 -25.51 -4.73
CA PHE A 28 -14.61 -24.92 -4.12
C PHE A 28 -14.62 -23.40 -4.32
N ILE A 29 -14.75 -22.66 -3.21
CA ILE A 29 -14.66 -21.21 -3.21
C ILE A 29 -13.18 -20.87 -3.36
N LYS A 30 -12.79 -20.44 -4.56
CA LYS A 30 -11.49 -19.80 -4.74
C LYS A 30 -11.49 -18.48 -3.97
N ILE A 31 -10.94 -18.51 -2.76
CA ILE A 31 -10.71 -17.28 -2.00
C ILE A 31 -9.72 -16.45 -2.80
N ASN A 32 -10.15 -15.28 -3.25
CA ASN A 32 -9.29 -14.33 -3.92
C ASN A 32 -8.34 -13.76 -2.86
N THR A 33 -7.23 -14.45 -2.64
CA THR A 33 -6.23 -14.09 -1.65
C THR A 33 -5.42 -12.95 -2.23
N LEU A 34 -5.84 -11.72 -1.94
CA LEU A 34 -4.98 -10.58 -2.16
C LEU A 34 -3.72 -10.76 -1.31
N THR A 35 -2.56 -10.57 -1.92
CA THR A 35 -1.32 -10.52 -1.17
C THR A 35 -1.36 -9.35 -0.18
N SER A 36 -0.57 -9.46 0.88
CA SER A 36 -0.40 -8.35 1.83
C SER A 36 0.09 -7.08 1.13
N SER A 37 0.92 -7.21 0.10
CA SER A 37 1.42 -6.09 -0.71
C SER A 37 0.31 -5.40 -1.49
N GLU A 38 -0.56 -6.16 -2.16
CA GLU A 38 -1.70 -5.61 -2.90
C GLU A 38 -2.68 -4.90 -1.97
N THR A 39 -2.97 -5.51 -0.81
CA THR A 39 -3.84 -4.93 0.20
C THR A 39 -3.28 -3.60 0.71
N PHE A 40 -1.98 -3.58 1.03
CA PHE A 40 -1.29 -2.37 1.45
C PHE A 40 -1.35 -1.28 0.36
N ASN A 41 -1.11 -1.65 -0.89
CA ASN A 41 -1.14 -0.70 -2.01
C ASN A 41 -2.54 -0.10 -2.21
N ILE A 42 -3.60 -0.88 -2.08
CA ILE A 42 -5.00 -0.40 -2.16
C ILE A 42 -5.28 0.59 -1.04
N ILE A 43 -4.96 0.22 0.21
CA ILE A 43 -5.19 1.09 1.38
C ILE A 43 -4.41 2.40 1.21
N HIS A 44 -3.13 2.31 0.88
CA HIS A 44 -2.28 3.48 0.66
C HIS A 44 -2.83 4.37 -0.46
N HIS A 45 -3.29 3.79 -1.56
CA HIS A 45 -3.87 4.56 -2.66
C HIS A 45 -5.12 5.32 -2.22
N LYS A 46 -6.04 4.65 -1.52
CA LYS A 46 -7.28 5.26 -1.03
C LYS A 46 -7.01 6.38 -0.02
N MET A 47 -6.08 6.16 0.92
CA MET A 47 -5.66 7.22 1.86
C MET A 47 -5.09 8.44 1.14
N MET A 48 -4.25 8.22 0.11
CA MET A 48 -3.67 9.32 -0.66
C MET A 48 -4.72 10.09 -1.46
N GLU A 49 -5.73 9.40 -2.00
CA GLU A 49 -6.86 10.01 -2.72
C GLU A 49 -7.72 10.88 -1.79
N GLU A 50 -8.05 10.37 -0.60
CA GLU A 50 -8.79 11.13 0.42
C GLU A 50 -8.00 12.36 0.88
N CYS A 51 -6.69 12.19 1.14
CA CYS A 51 -5.81 13.31 1.49
C CYS A 51 -5.75 14.36 0.37
N GLN A 52 -5.66 13.93 -0.89
CA GLN A 52 -5.62 14.83 -2.04
C GLN A 52 -6.95 15.59 -2.19
N THR A 53 -8.08 14.91 -1.99
CA THR A 53 -9.41 15.52 -2.04
C THR A 53 -9.58 16.57 -0.96
N PHE A 54 -9.21 16.24 0.29
CA PHE A 54 -9.19 17.19 1.39
C PHE A 54 -8.31 18.41 1.07
N TYR A 55 -7.11 18.17 0.54
CA TYR A 55 -6.19 19.24 0.18
C TYR A 55 -6.73 20.16 -0.93
N LEU A 56 -7.40 19.60 -1.93
CA LEU A 56 -8.02 20.37 -3.01
C LEU A 56 -9.20 21.20 -2.51
N ASN A 57 -9.87 20.79 -1.43
CA ASN A 57 -10.95 21.53 -0.79
C ASN A 57 -10.46 22.68 0.10
N LEU A 58 -9.15 22.81 0.37
CA LEU A 58 -8.62 23.97 1.08
C LEU A 58 -8.89 25.25 0.26
N PRO A 59 -9.13 26.40 0.93
CA PRO A 59 -9.35 27.67 0.25
C PRO A 59 -8.19 28.05 -0.68
N LEU A 60 -8.49 28.77 -1.76
CA LEU A 60 -7.48 29.36 -2.66
C LEU A 60 -6.55 30.37 -1.96
N SER A 61 -6.95 30.91 -0.80
CA SER A 61 -6.08 31.74 0.04
C SER A 61 -4.96 30.93 0.72
N ASN A 62 -5.05 29.60 0.74
CA ASN A 62 -4.00 28.76 1.26
C ASN A 62 -2.76 28.82 0.34
N LYS A 63 -1.70 29.46 0.83
CA LYS A 63 -0.43 29.63 0.11
C LYS A 63 0.16 28.29 -0.36
N LEU A 64 0.05 27.23 0.44
CA LEU A 64 0.60 25.93 0.06
C LEU A 64 -0.15 25.34 -1.13
N ARG A 65 -1.50 25.42 -1.15
CA ARG A 65 -2.34 24.90 -2.24
C ARG A 65 -2.00 25.54 -3.59
N ASN A 66 -1.73 26.84 -3.59
CA ASN A 66 -1.35 27.57 -4.81
C ASN A 66 0.00 27.12 -5.37
N VAL A 67 0.89 26.65 -4.52
CA VAL A 67 2.27 26.33 -4.88
C VAL A 67 2.46 24.83 -5.14
N LYS A 68 1.65 23.97 -4.52
CA LYS A 68 1.76 22.52 -4.64
C LYS A 68 0.38 21.88 -4.77
N LEU A 69 -0.17 21.87 -5.98
CA LEU A 69 -1.49 21.30 -6.29
C LEU A 69 -1.65 19.80 -5.93
N PHE A 70 -0.57 19.02 -5.99
CA PHE A 70 -0.60 17.58 -5.74
C PHE A 70 0.31 17.18 -4.56
N LEU A 71 -0.23 16.35 -3.67
CA LEU A 71 0.48 15.81 -2.50
C LEU A 71 1.49 14.71 -2.86
N LYS A 72 1.46 14.21 -4.10
CA LYS A 72 2.37 13.17 -4.57
C LYS A 72 3.83 13.60 -4.39
N LYS A 73 4.65 12.68 -3.88
CA LYS A 73 6.09 12.90 -3.74
C LYS A 73 6.71 13.18 -5.12
N LEU A 74 7.53 14.23 -5.19
CA LEU A 74 8.31 14.54 -6.38
C LEU A 74 9.31 13.42 -6.65
N LYS A 75 9.47 13.09 -7.93
CA LYS A 75 10.55 12.21 -8.38
C LYS A 75 11.82 13.05 -8.49
N TYR A 76 12.87 12.63 -7.81
CA TYR A 76 14.20 13.22 -7.91
C TYR A 76 15.10 12.31 -8.74
N PRO A 77 16.15 12.86 -9.39
CA PRO A 77 17.15 12.04 -10.05
C PRO A 77 17.73 10.98 -9.09
N PRO A 78 18.07 9.79 -9.60
CA PRO A 78 18.75 8.77 -8.80
C PRO A 78 20.02 9.38 -8.17
N ASN A 79 20.34 8.95 -6.93
CA ASN A 79 21.44 9.46 -6.11
C ASN A 79 21.27 10.89 -5.55
N THR A 80 20.08 11.49 -5.64
CA THR A 80 19.81 12.75 -4.94
C THR A 80 19.83 12.52 -3.43
N LYS A 81 20.78 13.16 -2.72
CA LYS A 81 20.83 13.09 -1.25
C LYS A 81 19.54 13.67 -0.66
N ARG A 82 18.95 12.99 0.33
CA ARG A 82 17.76 13.43 1.08
C ARG A 82 17.80 14.91 1.50
N ARG A 83 18.97 15.40 1.94
CA ARG A 83 19.17 16.82 2.32
C ARG A 83 18.88 17.79 1.17
N LYS A 84 19.25 17.44 -0.08
CA LYS A 84 18.98 18.26 -1.26
C LYS A 84 17.48 18.25 -1.59
N GLU A 85 16.83 17.09 -1.53
CA GLU A 85 15.38 16.98 -1.74
C GLU A 85 14.59 17.88 -0.77
N VAL A 86 14.94 17.85 0.53
CA VAL A 86 14.31 18.71 1.55
C VAL A 86 14.48 20.18 1.21
N LYS A 87 15.69 20.61 0.83
CA LYS A 87 15.94 22.00 0.46
C LYS A 87 15.08 22.42 -0.73
N ILE A 88 14.99 21.56 -1.75
CA ILE A 88 14.17 21.83 -2.94
C ILE A 88 12.68 21.93 -2.58
N GLU A 89 12.13 21.00 -1.78
CA GLU A 89 10.73 21.08 -1.33
C GLU A 89 10.45 22.36 -0.55
N ARG A 90 11.32 22.71 0.41
CA ARG A 90 11.17 23.94 1.23
C ARG A 90 11.18 25.20 0.37
N VAL A 91 12.15 25.31 -0.55
CA VAL A 91 12.23 26.46 -1.46
C VAL A 91 10.99 26.53 -2.34
N LYS A 92 10.50 25.39 -2.86
CA LYS A 92 9.28 25.35 -3.66
C LYS A 92 8.09 25.93 -2.91
N ILE A 93 7.85 25.53 -1.67
CA ILE A 93 6.74 26.07 -0.86
C ILE A 93 7.00 27.48 -0.30
N GLY A 94 8.06 28.14 -0.76
CA GLY A 94 8.39 29.50 -0.35
C GLY A 94 8.87 29.58 1.09
N HIS A 95 9.64 28.60 1.56
CA HIS A 95 10.45 28.70 2.77
C HIS A 95 11.90 29.03 2.38
N SER A 96 12.14 30.32 2.22
CA SER A 96 13.45 30.91 2.01
C SER A 96 13.66 32.09 2.97
N HIS A 97 14.88 32.62 3.02
CA HIS A 97 15.16 33.83 3.82
C HIS A 97 14.31 35.03 3.36
N LEU A 98 14.02 35.12 2.06
CA LEU A 98 13.22 36.21 1.47
C LEU A 98 11.75 36.21 1.89
N THR A 99 11.24 35.08 2.39
CA THR A 99 9.83 34.88 2.74
C THR A 99 9.56 34.88 4.25
N HIS A 100 10.62 35.03 5.06
CA HIS A 100 10.58 35.08 6.53
C HIS A 100 11.02 36.46 7.06
N VAL A 101 10.94 37.50 6.22
CA VAL A 101 11.17 38.90 6.62
C VAL A 101 10.03 39.38 7.51
#